data_AF-A0A1F8URQ1-F1
#
_entry.id   AF-A0A1F8URQ1-F1
#
_cell.length_a   1.000
_cell.length_b   1.000
_cell.length_c   1.000
_cell.angle_alpha   90.00
_cell.angle_beta   90.00
_cell.angle_gamma   90.00
#
_symmetry.space_group_name_H-M   'P 1'
#
loop_
_entity.id
_entity.type
_entity.pdbx_description
1 polymer ?
#
loop_
_entity_poly.entity_id
_entity_poly.type
_entity_poly.pdbx_seq_one_letter_code
_entity_poly.pdbx_strand_id
1 'polypeptide(L)'
;MIGSRRQEEIRSIGINVARTILAIIVMFTFITTSYAQSVYYIVSGNSMSPTYKDGDIVKVEKQDSYKDGDVVVADVGGEKVIKRINGDVLEGDNKGNTARYNLNTADILGRAEYIRMT
;
A
#
# COMPACT_ATOMS: atom_id res chain seq x y z
N MET A 1 -49.51 -33.39 -3.97
CA MET A 1 -49.00 -32.02 -4.22
C MET A 1 -48.01 -31.49 -3.17
N ILE A 2 -48.00 -31.97 -1.93
CA ILE A 2 -47.13 -31.44 -0.85
C ILE A 2 -45.63 -31.72 -1.05
N GLY A 3 -45.27 -32.84 -1.68
CA GLY A 3 -43.87 -33.25 -1.86
C GLY A 3 -43.07 -32.40 -2.87
N SER A 4 -43.68 -31.89 -3.95
CA SER A 4 -42.95 -31.08 -4.95
C SER A 4 -42.64 -29.68 -4.44
N ARG A 5 -43.55 -29.09 -3.64
CA ARG A 5 -43.36 -27.76 -3.04
C ARG A 5 -42.17 -27.72 -2.07
N ARG A 6 -42.02 -28.75 -1.22
CA ARG A 6 -40.86 -28.90 -0.32
C ARG A 6 -39.54 -29.07 -1.06
N GLN A 7 -39.55 -29.77 -2.20
CA GLN A 7 -38.33 -29.96 -3.00
C GLN A 7 -37.89 -28.65 -3.70
N GLU A 8 -38.84 -27.83 -4.13
CA GLU A 8 -38.56 -26.50 -4.67
C GLU A 8 -38.00 -25.55 -3.60
N GLU A 9 -38.56 -25.57 -2.38
CA GLU A 9 -38.05 -24.82 -1.24
C GLU A 9 -36.60 -25.20 -0.91
N ILE A 10 -36.29 -26.50 -0.75
CA ILE A 10 -34.93 -26.99 -0.46
C ILE A 10 -33.95 -26.58 -1.57
N ARG A 11 -34.35 -26.68 -2.84
CA ARG A 11 -33.53 -26.23 -3.98
C ARG A 11 -33.25 -24.74 -3.93
N SER A 12 -34.27 -23.92 -3.66
CA SER A 12 -34.11 -22.46 -3.57
C SER A 12 -33.18 -22.04 -2.43
N ILE A 13 -33.27 -22.71 -1.27
CA ILE A 13 -32.37 -22.50 -0.13
C ILE A 13 -30.93 -22.82 -0.53
N GLY A 14 -30.71 -23.98 -1.17
CA GLY A 14 -29.37 -24.37 -1.64
C GLY A 14 -28.77 -23.37 -2.63
N ILE A 15 -29.58 -22.87 -3.57
CA ILE A 15 -29.16 -21.83 -4.54
C ILE A 15 -28.82 -20.52 -3.82
N ASN A 16 -29.62 -20.09 -2.84
CA ASN A 16 -29.37 -18.86 -2.10
C ASN A 16 -28.10 -18.96 -1.25
N VAL A 17 -27.88 -20.08 -0.57
CA VAL A 17 -26.65 -20.34 0.19
C VAL A 17 -25.43 -20.33 -0.73
N ALA A 18 -25.49 -21.00 -1.89
CA ALA A 18 -24.40 -20.98 -2.87
C ALA A 18 -24.10 -19.57 -3.39
N ARG A 19 -25.14 -18.77 -3.65
CA ARG A 19 -25.00 -17.35 -4.03
C ARG A 19 -24.34 -16.52 -2.95
N THR A 20 -24.72 -16.70 -1.69
CA THR A 20 -24.10 -15.98 -0.57
C THR A 20 -22.63 -16.35 -0.40
N ILE A 21 -22.28 -17.63 -0.51
CA ILE A 21 -20.88 -18.08 -0.44
C ILE A 21 -20.07 -17.47 -1.59
N LEU A 22 -20.61 -17.49 -2.81
CA LEU A 22 -19.95 -16.87 -3.97
C LEU A 22 -19.73 -15.37 -3.77
N ALA A 23 -20.72 -14.64 -3.23
CA ALA A 23 -20.60 -13.22 -2.95
C ALA A 23 -19.51 -12.92 -1.90
N ILE A 24 -19.39 -13.74 -0.85
CA ILE A 24 -18.35 -13.61 0.17
C ILE A 24 -16.97 -13.84 -0.44
N ILE A 25 -16.80 -14.86 -1.29
CA ILE A 25 -15.53 -15.14 -1.97
C ILE A 25 -15.14 -13.96 -2.87
N VAL A 26 -16.08 -13.45 -3.67
CA VAL A 26 -15.83 -12.29 -4.55
C VAL A 26 -15.43 -11.06 -3.73
N MET A 27 -16.14 -10.77 -2.64
CA MET A 27 -15.80 -9.67 -1.74
C MET A 27 -14.39 -9.83 -1.15
N PHE A 28 -14.03 -11.03 -0.68
CA PHE A 28 -12.70 -11.31 -0.15
C PHE A 28 -11.60 -11.12 -1.21
N THR A 29 -11.79 -11.61 -2.43
CA THR A 29 -10.81 -11.45 -3.53
C THR A 29 -10.63 -9.99 -3.93
N PHE A 30 -11.69 -9.18 -3.90
CA PHE A 30 -11.61 -7.76 -4.21
C PHE A 30 -10.82 -6.99 -3.15
N ILE A 31 -11.04 -7.33 -1.87
CA ILE A 31 -10.28 -6.75 -0.75
C ILE A 31 -8.79 -7.07 -0.92
N THR A 32 -8.40 -8.33 -1.16
CA THR A 32 -6.98 -8.72 -1.23
C THR A 32 -6.26 -8.14 -2.45
N THR A 33 -6.91 -8.03 -3.61
CA THR A 33 -6.29 -7.51 -4.84
C THR A 33 -6.01 -6.00 -4.76
N SER A 34 -6.81 -5.25 -4.01
CA SER A 34 -6.65 -3.80 -3.85
C SER A 34 -5.36 -3.41 -3.11
N TYR A 35 -4.78 -4.33 -2.32
CA TYR A 35 -3.51 -4.10 -1.62
C TYR A 35 -2.25 -4.43 -2.46
N ALA A 36 -2.42 -5.04 -3.65
CA ALA A 36 -1.30 -5.61 -4.41
C ALA A 36 -0.71 -4.68 -5.49
N GLN A 37 -1.20 -3.44 -5.65
CA GLN A 37 -0.68 -2.55 -6.69
C GLN A 37 0.56 -1.81 -6.22
N SER A 38 1.72 -2.24 -6.70
CA SER A 38 2.98 -1.51 -6.51
C SER A 38 3.00 -0.26 -7.38
N VAL A 39 3.36 0.88 -6.79
CA VAL A 39 3.53 2.16 -7.51
C VAL A 39 5.03 2.42 -7.68
N TYR A 40 5.42 3.02 -8.80
CA TYR A 40 6.81 3.34 -9.09
C TYR A 40 7.02 4.85 -9.13
N TYR A 41 8.10 5.32 -8.50
CA TYR A 41 8.51 6.72 -8.50
C TYR A 41 9.96 6.86 -8.93
N ILE A 42 10.27 7.98 -9.61
CA ILE A 42 11.63 8.40 -9.90
C ILE A 42 12.07 9.33 -8.77
N VAL A 43 13.21 9.03 -8.15
CA VAL A 43 13.82 9.87 -7.12
C VAL A 43 14.34 11.14 -7.76
N SER A 44 14.00 12.28 -7.17
CA SER A 44 14.53 13.58 -7.59
C SER A 44 15.31 14.25 -6.45
N GLY A 45 16.45 14.84 -6.81
CA GLY A 45 17.35 15.51 -5.90
C GLY A 45 18.28 14.57 -5.14
N ASN A 46 19.05 15.15 -4.21
CA ASN A 46 20.14 14.48 -3.50
C ASN A 46 19.87 14.27 -2.00
N SER A 47 18.63 14.50 -1.54
CA SER A 47 18.28 14.47 -0.11
C SER A 47 18.40 13.06 0.51
N MET A 48 18.29 12.01 -0.30
CA MET A 48 18.43 10.61 0.11
C MET A 48 19.81 10.02 -0.23
N SER A 49 20.77 10.83 -0.70
CA SER A 49 22.12 10.34 -1.00
C SER A 49 22.85 9.94 0.30
N PRO A 50 23.63 8.84 0.32
CA PRO A 50 23.98 7.96 -0.80
C PRO A 50 23.01 6.81 -1.06
N THR A 51 21.98 6.63 -0.22
CA THR A 51 21.07 5.48 -0.28
C THR A 51 20.24 5.47 -1.56
N TYR A 52 19.70 6.62 -1.95
CA TYR A 52 19.07 6.84 -3.25
C TYR A 52 19.68 8.06 -3.94
N LYS A 53 19.94 7.94 -5.23
CA LYS A 53 20.47 8.98 -6.09
C LYS A 53 19.35 9.55 -6.96
N ASP A 54 19.58 10.77 -7.43
CA ASP A 54 18.73 11.39 -8.44
C ASP A 54 18.63 10.48 -9.67
N GLY A 55 17.40 10.24 -10.14
CA GLY A 55 17.10 9.35 -11.25
C GLY A 55 16.85 7.89 -10.88
N ASP A 56 17.09 7.47 -9.64
CA ASP A 56 16.79 6.10 -9.21
C ASP A 56 15.28 5.81 -9.29
N ILE A 57 14.91 4.59 -9.66
CA ILE A 57 13.51 4.14 -9.63
C ILE A 57 13.27 3.31 -8.38
N VAL A 58 12.27 3.71 -7.60
CA VAL A 58 11.84 2.99 -6.40
C VAL A 58 10.47 2.38 -6.58
N LYS A 59 10.33 1.16 -6.08
CA LYS A 59 9.05 0.49 -5.90
C LYS A 59 8.47 0.93 -4.57
N VAL A 60 7.22 1.36 -4.57
CA VAL A 60 6.51 1.82 -3.38
C VAL A 60 5.31 0.92 -3.11
N GLU A 61 5.29 0.35 -1.91
CA GLU A 61 4.26 -0.59 -1.48
C GLU A 61 3.64 -0.13 -0.17
N LYS A 62 2.31 -0.09 -0.13
CA LYS A 62 1.57 0.17 1.10
C LYS A 62 1.81 -0.95 2.10
N GLN A 63 1.99 -0.59 3.37
CA GLN A 63 2.21 -1.53 4.46
C GLN A 63 1.16 -1.30 5.54
N ASP A 64 0.91 -2.32 6.36
CA ASP A 64 0.01 -2.19 7.53
C ASP A 64 0.62 -1.31 8.63
N SER A 65 1.96 -1.25 8.70
CA SER A 65 2.68 -0.41 9.64
C SER A 65 4.06 -0.03 9.08
N TYR A 66 4.60 1.06 9.60
CA TYR A 66 5.93 1.58 9.27
C TYR A 66 6.72 1.76 10.57
N LYS A 67 8.04 1.61 10.49
CA LYS A 67 8.93 1.70 11.66
C LYS A 67 10.10 2.64 11.40
N ASP A 68 10.74 3.07 12.47
CA ASP A 68 12.01 3.78 12.42
C ASP A 68 13.02 3.06 11.54
N GLY A 69 13.67 3.84 10.68
CA GLY A 69 14.62 3.35 9.69
C GLY A 69 13.99 2.98 8.35
N ASP A 70 12.67 2.83 8.22
CA ASP A 70 12.04 2.61 6.92
C ASP A 70 12.22 3.85 6.03
N VAL A 71 12.49 3.63 4.74
CA VAL A 71 12.40 4.69 3.73
C VAL A 71 11.00 4.64 3.13
N VAL A 72 10.34 5.78 3.09
CA VAL A 72 8.96 5.91 2.60
C VAL A 72 8.86 7.01 1.57
N VAL A 73 7.86 6.89 0.69
CA VAL A 73 7.33 8.03 -0.05
C VAL A 73 6.11 8.55 0.71
N ALA A 74 6.09 9.85 0.97
CA ALA A 74 4.99 10.51 1.66
C ALA A 74 4.54 11.76 0.89
N ASP A 75 3.27 12.10 1.01
CA ASP A 75 2.73 13.40 0.60
C ASP A 75 2.80 14.37 1.80
N VAL A 76 3.46 15.51 1.60
CA VAL A 76 3.60 16.55 2.60
C VAL A 76 3.10 17.85 2.00
N GLY A 77 1.88 18.24 2.34
CA GLY A 77 1.28 19.49 1.85
C GLY A 77 1.08 19.54 0.33
N GLY A 78 0.93 18.40 -0.34
CA GLY A 78 0.78 18.27 -1.79
C GLY A 78 2.08 17.95 -2.52
N GLU A 79 3.23 17.94 -1.84
CA GLU A 79 4.52 17.55 -2.41
C GLU A 79 4.87 16.12 -2.03
N LYS A 80 5.25 15.31 -3.03
CA LYS A 80 5.72 13.93 -2.80
C LYS A 80 7.20 13.93 -2.49
N VAL A 81 7.55 13.41 -1.32
CA VAL A 81 8.93 13.34 -0.84
C VAL A 81 9.31 11.90 -0.51
N ILE A 82 10.56 11.52 -0.81
CA ILE A 82 11.17 10.29 -0.31
C ILE A 82 12.08 10.61 0.88
N LYS A 83 11.85 9.98 2.02
CA LYS A 83 12.54 10.24 3.29
C LYS A 83 12.60 8.98 4.16
N ARG A 84 13.53 8.95 5.11
CA ARG A 84 13.61 7.93 6.15
C ARG A 84 12.82 8.35 7.39
N ILE A 85 12.10 7.42 8.00
CA ILE A 85 11.47 7.60 9.30
C ILE A 85 12.56 7.57 10.38
N ASN A 86 12.59 8.58 11.23
CA ASN A 86 13.53 8.70 12.34
C ASN A 86 12.81 9.34 13.53
N GLY A 87 12.27 8.51 14.43
CA GLY A 87 11.29 8.95 15.42
C GLY A 87 10.09 9.63 14.75
N ASP A 88 9.72 10.80 15.27
CA ASP A 88 8.55 11.55 14.78
C ASP A 88 8.83 12.41 13.55
N VAL A 89 9.95 12.20 12.86
CA VAL A 89 10.33 12.98 11.67
C VAL A 89 10.65 12.13 10.45
N LEU A 90 10.34 12.69 9.29
CA LEU A 90 10.83 12.25 8.00
C LEU A 90 12.07 13.07 7.65
N GLU A 91 13.21 12.39 7.51
CA GLU A 91 14.49 13.03 7.24
C GLU A 91 15.26 12.26 6.15
N GLY A 92 15.99 12.99 5.31
CA GLY A 92 16.85 12.35 4.32
C GLY A 92 18.16 11.81 4.90
N ASP A 93 18.81 10.95 4.13
CA ASP A 93 20.12 10.39 4.50
C ASP A 93 21.26 11.38 4.26
N ASN A 94 21.07 12.35 3.36
CA ASN A 94 22.00 13.43 3.16
C ASN A 94 21.79 14.53 4.22
N LYS A 95 22.38 14.34 5.41
CA LYS A 95 22.19 15.23 6.57
C LYS A 95 22.57 16.69 6.34
N GLY A 96 23.45 16.97 5.37
CA GLY A 96 23.83 18.34 5.01
C GLY A 96 22.87 19.02 4.04
N ASN A 97 21.97 18.28 3.39
CA ASN A 97 21.06 18.81 2.39
C ASN A 97 19.73 18.05 2.36
N THR A 98 18.97 18.13 3.45
CA THR A 98 17.65 17.50 3.52
C THR A 98 16.68 18.30 4.38
N ALA A 99 15.46 18.47 3.88
CA ALA A 99 14.36 18.97 4.67
C ALA A 99 13.89 17.90 5.65
N ARG A 100 13.45 18.36 6.83
CA ARG A 100 12.80 17.53 7.85
C ARG A 100 11.31 17.84 7.84
N TYR A 101 10.50 16.79 7.86
CA TYR A 101 9.04 16.92 7.93
C TYR A 101 8.52 16.18 9.17
N ASN A 102 7.45 16.69 9.77
CA ASN A 102 6.80 16.02 10.89
C ASN A 102 6.02 14.80 10.36
N LEU A 103 6.32 13.63 10.90
CA LEU A 103 5.70 12.36 10.50
C LEU A 103 4.18 12.40 10.70
N ASN A 104 3.71 13.04 11.77
CA ASN A 104 2.29 13.09 12.13
C ASN A 104 1.43 13.93 11.17
N THR A 105 2.07 14.78 10.36
CA THR A 105 1.38 15.63 9.36
C THR A 105 1.53 15.12 7.93
N ALA A 106 2.33 14.08 7.73
CA ALA A 106 2.61 13.51 6.42
C ALA A 106 1.67 12.33 6.14
N ASP A 107 1.21 12.20 4.89
CA ASP A 107 0.47 11.02 4.44
C ASP A 107 1.43 10.01 3.81
N ILE A 108 1.68 8.88 4.47
CA ILE A 108 2.61 7.86 3.97
C ILE A 108 1.92 7.06 2.86
N LEU A 109 2.49 7.15 1.66
CA LEU A 109 1.99 6.44 0.48
C LEU A 109 2.48 4.98 0.43
N GLY A 110 3.68 4.72 0.96
CA GLY A 110 4.25 3.37 0.99
C GLY A 110 5.73 3.33 1.36
N ARG A 111 6.22 2.12 1.66
CA ARG A 111 7.65 1.85 1.86
C ARG A 111 8.33 1.79 0.50
N ALA A 112 9.45 2.49 0.37
CA ALA A 112 10.24 2.58 -0.85
C ALA A 112 11.38 1.54 -0.82
N GLU A 113 11.45 0.74 -1.87
CA GLU A 113 12.50 -0.25 -2.07
C GLU A 113 13.18 -0.06 -3.43
N TYR A 114 14.50 -0.24 -3.44
CA TYR A 114 15.30 -0.13 -4.66
C TYR A 114 14.97 -1.28 -5.62
N ILE A 115 14.73 -0.96 -6.89
CA ILE A 115 14.61 -1.98 -7.93
C ILE A 115 16.01 -2.33 -8.39
N ARG A 116 16.51 -3.50 -7.99
CA ARG A 116 17.70 -4.06 -8.63
C ARG A 116 17.31 -4.52 -10.04
N MET A 117 17.71 -3.76 -11.06
CA MET A 117 17.73 -4.27 -12.42
C MET A 117 18.93 -5.24 -12.54
N THR A 118 18.65 -6.53 -12.44
CA THR A 118 19.57 -7.61 -12.86
C THR A 118 19.43 -7.86 -14.34
#